data_AF-A0A5C6F7K6-F1
#
_entry.id   AF-A0A5C6F7K6-F1
#
_cell.length_a   1.000
_cell.length_b   1.000
_cell.length_c   1.000
_cell.angle_alpha   90.00
_cell.angle_beta   90.00
_cell.angle_gamma   90.00
#
_symmetry.space_group_name_H-M   'P 1'
#
loop_
_entity.id
_entity.type
_entity.pdbx_description
1 polymer ?
#
loop_
_entity_poly.entity_id
_entity_poly.type
_entity_poly.pdbx_seq_one_letter_code
_entity_poly.pdbx_strand_id
1 'polypeptide(L)'
;MKLAYVLLLISAIVLVTGCADSSPAPDPTADGGNAGSGNSTANVPEQDAVVRVVIQPGPDAQTEAQEALVLAEPGDVIEFSEGTFEFDGTLSLDGVNDVTIHGKGMEKTILNFAKLGAGKGGEGLKIKSSKFLLEDLTIEDTPGDAIKLQDCEGLTIRRVRTWWTGGPDAANGAYGLYPVMCSNVLIEHCVAECAGCRLARARVYAAN
;
A
#
# COMPACT_ATOMS: atom_id res chain seq x y z
N MET A 1 -13.01 -11.80 38.70
CA MET A 1 -11.93 -12.06 39.69
C MET A 1 -10.59 -11.82 39.00
N LYS A 2 -9.68 -11.07 39.65
CA LYS A 2 -8.19 -11.16 39.69
C LYS A 2 -7.47 -11.88 38.52
N LEU A 3 -6.35 -11.42 37.96
CA LEU A 3 -5.19 -10.64 38.48
C LEU A 3 -4.43 -10.10 37.23
N ALA A 4 -4.09 -8.81 37.02
CA ALA A 4 -3.11 -7.93 37.66
C ALA A 4 -1.62 -8.35 37.56
N TYR A 5 -0.83 -7.59 36.76
CA TYR A 5 0.64 -7.48 36.78
C TYR A 5 1.00 -6.04 36.33
N VAL A 6 1.23 -5.10 37.25
CA VAL A 6 2.46 -4.82 38.04
C VAL A 6 3.48 -3.96 37.26
N LEU A 7 3.40 -2.66 37.56
CA LEU A 7 4.33 -1.59 37.21
C LEU A 7 5.52 -1.63 38.20
N LEU A 8 6.75 -1.36 37.77
CA LEU A 8 7.88 -1.17 38.70
C LEU A 8 8.86 -0.09 38.21
N LEU A 9 8.83 1.05 38.89
CA LEU A 9 9.81 2.13 38.81
C LEU A 9 11.01 1.80 39.70
N ILE A 10 12.23 2.09 39.25
CA ILE A 10 13.40 2.17 40.14
C ILE A 10 14.18 3.44 39.81
N SER A 11 14.29 4.31 40.82
CA SER A 11 15.23 5.43 40.84
C SER A 11 16.42 5.10 41.75
N ALA A 12 17.60 5.61 41.43
CA ALA A 12 18.74 5.59 42.32
C ALA A 12 19.54 6.89 42.15
N ILE A 13 19.74 7.59 43.27
CA ILE A 13 20.48 8.85 43.38
C ILE A 13 21.92 8.52 43.77
N VAL A 14 22.90 9.21 43.18
CA VAL A 14 24.28 9.26 43.68
C VAL A 14 24.64 10.71 43.98
N LEU A 15 25.02 10.97 45.23
CA LEU A 15 25.56 12.23 45.71
C LEU A 15 27.09 12.21 45.62
N VAL A 16 27.69 13.31 45.15
CA VAL A 16 29.11 13.62 45.42
C VAL A 16 29.22 15.08 45.84
N THR A 17 30.01 15.33 46.87
CA THR A 17 30.14 16.60 47.62
C THR A 17 31.49 17.27 47.39
N GLY A 18 31.48 18.61 47.29
CA GLY A 18 32.65 19.48 47.51
C GLY A 18 33.72 19.47 46.41
N CYS A 19 34.55 20.52 46.25
CA CYS A 19 34.71 21.74 47.05
C CYS A 19 34.78 22.98 46.14
N ALA A 20 34.52 24.16 46.71
CA ALA A 20 34.77 25.44 46.06
C ALA A 20 36.08 26.04 46.57
N ASP A 21 36.83 26.76 45.73
CA ASP A 21 37.71 27.83 46.21
C ASP A 21 38.04 28.90 45.15
N SER A 22 37.74 30.16 45.51
CA SER A 22 38.51 31.41 45.33
C SER A 22 39.25 31.76 44.00
N SER A 23 38.79 32.84 43.35
CA SER A 23 39.42 33.58 42.23
C SER A 23 40.64 34.44 42.68
N PRO A 24 41.50 34.99 41.78
CA PRO A 24 41.16 36.14 40.90
C PRO A 24 41.81 36.18 39.49
N ALA A 25 41.36 37.13 38.65
CA ALA A 25 41.95 37.53 37.35
C ALA A 25 43.03 38.64 37.54
N PRO A 26 43.85 39.07 36.54
CA PRO A 26 43.53 39.40 35.12
C PRO A 26 44.39 38.56 34.12
N ASP A 27 44.67 38.87 32.83
CA ASP A 27 44.45 40.03 31.92
C ASP A 27 44.42 39.54 30.43
N PRO A 28 44.00 40.32 29.40
CA PRO A 28 43.71 39.78 28.07
C PRO A 28 44.82 39.99 27.00
N THR A 29 45.11 38.97 26.20
CA THR A 29 45.64 39.15 24.83
C THR A 29 45.36 37.95 23.91
N ALA A 30 44.86 38.28 22.71
CA ALA A 30 45.11 37.65 21.41
C ALA A 30 44.73 36.16 21.12
N ASP A 31 43.77 36.06 20.19
CA ASP A 31 43.76 35.15 19.02
C ASP A 31 43.33 33.67 19.18
N GLY A 32 42.67 33.14 18.14
CA GLY A 32 42.15 31.76 18.06
C GLY A 32 40.62 31.68 17.99
N GLY A 33 40.08 31.34 16.80
CA GLY A 33 38.65 31.31 16.55
C GLY A 33 37.88 30.08 17.07
N ASN A 34 36.79 30.38 17.78
CA ASN A 34 35.43 29.81 17.63
C ASN A 34 35.17 28.27 17.67
N ALA A 35 34.37 27.88 18.67
CA ALA A 35 33.43 26.74 18.75
C ALA A 35 34.01 25.31 18.60
N GLY A 36 33.64 24.32 19.43
CA GLY A 36 32.31 24.10 20.05
C GLY A 36 31.39 23.42 19.02
N SER A 37 30.65 22.35 19.30
CA SER A 37 30.26 21.73 20.57
C SER A 37 30.08 20.21 20.36
N GLY A 38 29.85 19.46 21.44
CA GLY A 38 29.89 17.99 21.41
C GLY A 38 28.84 17.33 20.50
N ASN A 39 29.25 16.28 19.80
CA ASN A 39 28.32 15.32 19.22
C ASN A 39 27.78 14.41 20.33
N SER A 40 26.79 14.89 21.05
CA SER A 40 25.85 13.99 21.74
C SER A 40 25.21 13.12 20.66
N THR A 41 25.53 11.82 20.63
CA THR A 41 24.80 10.85 19.82
C THR A 41 23.36 10.79 20.29
N ALA A 42 22.53 11.65 19.70
CA ALA A 42 21.09 11.54 19.77
C ALA A 42 20.70 10.21 19.12
N ASN A 43 19.95 9.39 19.85
CA ASN A 43 19.20 8.31 19.23
C ASN A 43 18.24 8.96 18.21
N VAL A 44 18.58 8.84 16.93
CA VAL A 44 17.63 9.11 15.85
C VAL A 44 16.62 7.96 15.89
N PRO A 45 15.31 8.23 16.02
CA PRO A 45 14.32 7.18 15.88
C PRO A 45 14.41 6.60 14.45
N GLU A 46 14.45 5.27 14.38
CA GLU A 46 14.51 4.48 13.16
C GLU A 46 13.34 4.88 12.23
N GLN A 47 13.66 5.32 11.01
CA GLN A 47 12.66 5.86 10.07
C GLN A 47 11.88 4.74 9.38
N ASP A 48 10.59 5.03 9.15
CA ASP A 48 9.57 4.15 8.55
C ASP A 48 10.11 3.34 7.36
N ALA A 49 10.37 2.05 7.60
CA ALA A 49 10.79 1.12 6.57
C ALA A 49 9.56 0.65 5.79
N VAL A 50 9.39 1.15 4.55
CA VAL A 50 8.35 0.70 3.61
C VAL A 50 8.37 -0.82 3.50
N VAL A 51 7.31 -1.49 3.99
CA VAL A 51 7.20 -2.95 3.89
C VAL A 51 6.81 -3.30 2.47
N ARG A 52 7.58 -4.21 1.84
CA ARG A 52 7.25 -4.79 0.55
C ARG A 52 6.99 -6.28 0.70
N VAL A 53 5.73 -6.67 0.52
CA VAL A 53 5.33 -8.08 0.43
C VAL A 53 5.33 -8.47 -1.04
N VAL A 54 6.03 -9.54 -1.41
CA VAL A 54 6.11 -10.01 -2.81
C VAL A 54 5.38 -11.34 -2.95
N ILE A 55 4.24 -11.32 -3.63
CA ILE A 55 3.38 -12.49 -3.89
C ILE A 55 3.92 -13.25 -5.11
N GLN A 56 4.01 -14.57 -5.00
CA GLN A 56 4.43 -15.48 -6.08
C GLN A 56 3.21 -16.15 -6.74
N PRO A 57 3.23 -16.44 -8.06
CA PRO A 57 2.18 -17.22 -8.68
C PRO A 57 2.22 -18.65 -8.14
N GLY A 58 1.12 -19.11 -7.54
CA GLY A 58 1.06 -20.40 -6.86
C GLY A 58 -0.31 -20.71 -6.28
N PRO A 59 -0.50 -21.91 -5.71
CA PRO A 59 -1.78 -22.33 -5.12
C PRO A 59 -2.18 -21.49 -3.90
N ASP A 60 -1.20 -20.96 -3.16
CA ASP A 60 -1.42 -20.19 -1.93
C ASP A 60 -1.61 -18.69 -2.19
N ALA A 61 -1.43 -18.22 -3.43
CA ALA A 61 -1.44 -16.81 -3.79
C ALA A 61 -2.73 -16.06 -3.40
N GLN A 62 -3.89 -16.73 -3.43
CA GLN A 62 -5.17 -16.18 -2.95
C GLN A 62 -5.11 -15.81 -1.46
N THR A 63 -4.49 -16.66 -0.65
CA THR A 63 -4.33 -16.47 0.79
C THR A 63 -3.27 -15.43 1.07
N GLU A 64 -2.08 -15.56 0.47
CA GLU A 64 -0.97 -14.61 0.64
C GLU A 64 -1.37 -13.18 0.25
N ALA A 65 -2.02 -12.99 -0.89
CA ALA A 65 -2.47 -11.67 -1.35
C ALA A 65 -3.55 -11.08 -0.44
N GLN A 66 -4.52 -11.87 0.00
CA GLN A 66 -5.60 -11.37 0.85
C GLN A 66 -5.12 -11.12 2.29
N GLU A 67 -4.18 -11.91 2.81
CA GLU A 67 -3.52 -11.66 4.09
C GLU A 67 -2.69 -10.38 4.05
N ALA A 68 -1.88 -10.19 2.99
CA ALA A 68 -1.13 -8.96 2.78
C ALA A 68 -2.04 -7.71 2.74
N LEU A 69 -3.20 -7.79 2.08
CA LEU A 69 -4.18 -6.70 2.04
C LEU A 69 -4.88 -6.45 3.39
N VAL A 70 -5.06 -7.47 4.22
CA VAL A 70 -5.68 -7.34 5.56
C VAL A 70 -4.69 -6.81 6.60
N LEU A 71 -3.40 -7.12 6.45
CA LEU A 71 -2.33 -6.72 7.37
C LEU A 71 -1.58 -5.44 6.92
N ALA A 72 -1.91 -4.88 5.76
CA ALA A 72 -1.23 -3.71 5.22
C ALA A 72 -1.32 -2.50 6.17
N GLU A 73 -0.18 -1.83 6.35
CA GLU A 73 -0.06 -0.55 7.03
C GLU A 73 0.14 0.61 6.02
N PRO A 74 -0.08 1.88 6.41
CA PRO A 74 0.13 3.01 5.53
C PRO A 74 1.58 3.12 5.05
N GLY A 75 1.78 3.14 3.73
CA GLY A 75 3.07 3.13 3.06
C GLY A 75 3.41 1.79 2.40
N ASP A 76 2.68 0.72 2.71
CA ASP A 76 3.01 -0.64 2.25
C ASP A 76 2.84 -0.86 0.74
N VAL A 77 3.69 -1.74 0.22
CA VAL A 77 3.68 -2.16 -1.19
C VAL A 77 3.45 -3.66 -1.29
N ILE A 78 2.30 -4.03 -1.84
CA ILE A 78 1.94 -5.40 -2.20
C ILE A 78 2.32 -5.60 -3.66
N GLU A 79 3.42 -6.31 -3.87
CA GLU A 79 4.00 -6.55 -5.18
C GLU A 79 3.61 -7.94 -5.69
N PHE A 80 2.97 -7.99 -6.85
CA PHE A 80 2.79 -9.22 -7.61
C PHE A 80 3.97 -9.40 -8.57
N SER A 81 4.61 -10.56 -8.51
CA SER A 81 5.70 -10.93 -9.42
C SER A 81 5.21 -11.19 -10.87
N GLU A 82 6.14 -11.50 -11.77
CA GLU A 82 5.82 -11.88 -13.16
C GLU A 82 5.21 -13.29 -13.19
N GLY A 83 4.03 -13.43 -13.79
CA GLY A 83 3.26 -14.66 -13.87
C GLY A 83 1.75 -14.45 -13.91
N THR A 84 1.02 -15.58 -14.01
CA THR A 84 -0.44 -15.63 -13.90
C THR A 84 -0.83 -16.17 -12.53
N PHE A 85 -1.71 -15.44 -11.86
CA PHE A 85 -2.22 -15.75 -10.53
C PHE A 85 -3.69 -16.15 -10.67
N GLU A 86 -4.05 -17.32 -10.15
CA GLU A 86 -5.39 -17.89 -10.28
C GLU A 86 -6.16 -17.66 -8.97
N PHE A 87 -7.13 -16.74 -8.99
CA PHE A 87 -7.94 -16.38 -7.82
C PHE A 87 -9.33 -17.01 -7.89
N ASP A 88 -9.84 -17.43 -6.74
CA ASP A 88 -11.17 -18.01 -6.57
C ASP A 88 -12.12 -17.13 -5.72
N GLY A 89 -11.63 -15.99 -5.21
CA GLY A 89 -12.39 -14.97 -4.49
C GLY A 89 -11.84 -13.55 -4.70
N THR A 90 -12.72 -12.56 -4.51
CA THR A 90 -12.38 -11.13 -4.59
C THR A 90 -11.28 -10.75 -3.61
N LEU A 91 -10.23 -10.05 -4.09
CA LEU A 91 -9.23 -9.43 -3.24
C LEU A 91 -9.74 -8.09 -2.71
N SER A 92 -9.81 -7.95 -1.39
CA SER A 92 -10.43 -6.80 -0.72
C SER A 92 -9.45 -6.03 0.17
N LEU A 93 -9.52 -4.70 0.10
CA LEU A 93 -8.80 -3.76 0.99
C LEU A 93 -9.82 -2.78 1.58
N ASP A 94 -9.91 -2.69 2.91
CA ASP A 94 -10.85 -1.80 3.62
C ASP A 94 -10.20 -1.27 4.91
N GLY A 95 -10.36 0.02 5.21
CA GLY A 95 -9.97 0.62 6.49
C GLY A 95 -8.53 1.15 6.62
N VAL A 96 -7.62 0.83 5.70
CA VAL A 96 -6.26 1.40 5.64
C VAL A 96 -6.08 2.29 4.39
N ASN A 97 -5.27 3.33 4.51
CA ASN A 97 -4.95 4.30 3.45
C ASN A 97 -3.46 4.22 3.08
N ASP A 98 -3.05 4.82 1.96
CA ASP A 98 -1.64 4.94 1.54
C ASP A 98 -1.00 3.58 1.17
N VAL A 99 -1.77 2.69 0.51
CA VAL A 99 -1.31 1.36 0.09
C VAL A 99 -1.07 1.32 -1.42
N THR A 100 -0.01 0.63 -1.85
CA THR A 100 0.29 0.38 -3.26
C THR A 100 0.11 -1.10 -3.62
N ILE A 101 -0.59 -1.38 -4.72
CA ILE A 101 -0.55 -2.67 -5.42
C ILE A 101 0.22 -2.48 -6.75
N HIS A 102 1.28 -3.26 -6.94
CA HIS A 102 2.21 -3.11 -8.07
C HIS A 102 2.49 -4.47 -8.74
N GLY A 103 2.37 -4.55 -10.07
CA GLY A 103 2.81 -5.70 -10.86
C GLY A 103 4.08 -5.43 -11.66
N LYS A 104 4.46 -6.33 -12.58
CA LYS A 104 5.66 -6.20 -13.44
C LYS A 104 5.36 -5.71 -14.87
N GLY A 105 4.12 -5.37 -15.15
CA GLY A 105 3.59 -4.84 -16.41
C GLY A 105 2.31 -5.56 -16.82
N MET A 106 1.44 -4.89 -17.58
CA MET A 106 0.16 -5.47 -18.05
C MET A 106 0.33 -6.86 -18.70
N GLU A 107 1.33 -7.02 -19.57
CA GLU A 107 1.57 -8.30 -20.27
C GLU A 107 2.46 -9.29 -19.47
N LYS A 108 2.70 -9.03 -18.18
CA LYS A 108 3.64 -9.77 -17.31
C LYS A 108 3.02 -10.26 -16.01
N THR A 109 2.16 -9.46 -15.38
CA THR A 109 1.48 -9.81 -14.14
C THR A 109 -0.02 -9.85 -14.41
N ILE A 110 -0.59 -11.05 -14.36
CA ILE A 110 -1.98 -11.32 -14.73
C ILE A 110 -2.71 -11.90 -13.51
N LEU A 111 -3.72 -11.19 -13.00
CA LEU A 111 -4.59 -11.64 -11.94
C LEU A 111 -5.88 -12.20 -12.57
N ASN A 112 -5.98 -13.51 -12.68
CA ASN A 112 -7.06 -14.21 -13.36
C ASN A 112 -8.14 -14.65 -12.37
N PHE A 113 -9.38 -14.23 -12.60
CA PHE A 113 -10.54 -14.50 -11.75
C PHE A 113 -11.58 -15.41 -12.44
N ALA A 114 -11.23 -16.10 -13.53
CA ALA A 114 -12.11 -17.08 -14.20
C ALA A 114 -12.59 -18.24 -13.28
N LYS A 115 -11.96 -18.41 -12.11
CA LYS A 115 -12.33 -19.39 -11.06
C LYS A 115 -13.10 -18.77 -9.89
N LEU A 116 -13.44 -17.48 -9.92
CA LEU A 116 -14.13 -16.80 -8.82
C LEU A 116 -15.49 -17.45 -8.52
N GLY A 117 -15.60 -18.04 -7.33
CA GLY A 117 -16.74 -18.85 -6.93
C GLY A 117 -17.96 -18.04 -6.46
N ALA A 118 -19.16 -18.56 -6.69
CA ALA A 118 -20.39 -17.97 -6.16
C ALA A 118 -20.32 -17.82 -4.62
N GLY A 119 -20.60 -16.62 -4.14
CA GLY A 119 -20.51 -16.28 -2.71
C GLY A 119 -19.13 -15.83 -2.22
N LYS A 120 -18.08 -15.87 -3.07
CA LYS A 120 -16.73 -15.34 -2.77
C LYS A 120 -16.51 -13.91 -3.27
N GLY A 121 -17.58 -13.12 -3.33
CA GLY A 121 -17.60 -11.79 -3.91
C GLY A 121 -18.04 -11.80 -5.38
N GLY A 122 -17.37 -11.01 -6.21
CA GLY A 122 -17.64 -10.89 -7.64
C GLY A 122 -16.72 -9.89 -8.32
N GLU A 123 -16.21 -8.90 -7.58
CA GLU A 123 -15.16 -8.01 -8.08
C GLU A 123 -13.79 -8.71 -8.15
N GLY A 124 -12.87 -8.24 -8.99
CA GLY A 124 -11.47 -8.68 -8.94
C GLY A 124 -10.73 -8.05 -7.77
N LEU A 125 -10.60 -6.72 -7.82
CA LEU A 125 -10.17 -5.87 -6.71
C LEU A 125 -11.35 -5.05 -6.16
N LYS A 126 -11.51 -5.06 -4.83
CA LYS A 126 -12.51 -4.26 -4.11
C LYS A 126 -11.82 -3.40 -3.05
N ILE A 127 -11.69 -2.11 -3.35
CA ILE A 127 -10.86 -1.17 -2.60
C ILE A 127 -11.72 -0.11 -1.93
N LYS A 128 -11.48 0.12 -0.64
CA LYS A 128 -11.95 1.26 0.16
C LYS A 128 -10.74 1.82 0.92
N SER A 129 -9.91 2.53 0.17
CA SER A 129 -8.61 3.03 0.61
C SER A 129 -8.30 4.33 -0.12
N SER A 130 -8.00 5.38 0.64
CA SER A 130 -7.55 6.67 0.11
C SER A 130 -6.03 6.70 -0.04
N LYS A 131 -5.50 7.57 -0.91
CA LYS A 131 -4.09 7.60 -1.34
C LYS A 131 -3.60 6.29 -1.98
N PHE A 132 -4.51 5.55 -2.61
CA PHE A 132 -4.21 4.22 -3.13
C PHE A 132 -3.63 4.26 -4.55
N LEU A 133 -2.59 3.47 -4.78
CA LEU A 133 -1.94 3.29 -6.09
C LEU A 133 -2.13 1.86 -6.59
N LEU A 134 -2.62 1.71 -7.82
CA LEU A 134 -2.64 0.44 -8.55
C LEU A 134 -1.91 0.60 -9.88
N GLU A 135 -0.86 -0.18 -10.11
CA GLU A 135 -0.12 -0.12 -11.38
C GLU A 135 0.49 -1.45 -11.87
N ASP A 136 0.75 -1.48 -13.18
CA ASP A 136 1.55 -2.50 -13.87
C ASP A 136 1.02 -3.95 -13.81
N LEU A 137 -0.28 -4.14 -13.94
CA LEU A 137 -0.89 -5.48 -14.00
C LEU A 137 -2.14 -5.55 -14.90
N THR A 138 -2.55 -6.77 -15.20
CA THR A 138 -3.84 -7.09 -15.84
C THR A 138 -4.75 -7.82 -14.85
N ILE A 139 -6.04 -7.53 -14.90
CA ILE A 139 -7.11 -8.32 -14.26
C ILE A 139 -7.97 -8.96 -15.34
N GLU A 140 -8.17 -10.27 -15.24
CA GLU A 140 -8.89 -11.06 -16.24
C GLU A 140 -10.13 -11.75 -15.68
N ASP A 141 -11.17 -11.83 -16.52
CA ASP A 141 -12.32 -12.76 -16.39
C ASP A 141 -13.08 -12.73 -15.05
N THR A 142 -13.26 -11.55 -14.45
CA THR A 142 -14.08 -11.39 -13.25
C THR A 142 -15.58 -11.52 -13.55
N PRO A 143 -16.39 -12.23 -12.74
CA PRO A 143 -17.84 -12.31 -12.95
C PRO A 143 -18.58 -10.99 -12.64
N GLY A 144 -17.94 -10.07 -11.92
CA GLY A 144 -18.39 -8.71 -11.64
C GLY A 144 -17.31 -7.68 -12.00
N ASP A 145 -17.41 -6.47 -11.44
CA ASP A 145 -16.52 -5.32 -11.75
C ASP A 145 -15.04 -5.68 -11.56
N ALA A 146 -14.18 -5.47 -12.56
CA ALA A 146 -12.79 -5.92 -12.46
C ALA A 146 -12.00 -5.18 -11.37
N ILE A 147 -12.10 -3.84 -11.34
CA ILE A 147 -11.56 -2.99 -10.28
C ILE A 147 -12.64 -2.03 -9.80
N LYS A 148 -12.99 -2.13 -8.52
CA LYS A 148 -13.96 -1.25 -7.87
C LYS A 148 -13.29 -0.52 -6.72
N LEU A 149 -13.32 0.81 -6.78
CA LEU A 149 -12.85 1.66 -5.69
C LEU A 149 -14.06 2.46 -5.19
N GLN A 150 -14.30 2.46 -3.89
CA GLN A 150 -15.50 3.06 -3.31
C GLN A 150 -15.14 3.96 -2.13
N ASP A 151 -15.72 5.16 -2.07
CA ASP A 151 -15.55 6.11 -0.95
C ASP A 151 -14.07 6.49 -0.69
N CYS A 152 -13.29 6.69 -1.75
CA CYS A 152 -11.84 6.94 -1.70
C CYS A 152 -11.44 8.34 -2.19
N GLU A 153 -10.40 8.92 -1.60
CA GLU A 153 -9.76 10.17 -2.08
C GLU A 153 -8.31 9.93 -2.49
N GLY A 154 -7.86 10.54 -3.60
CA GLY A 154 -6.45 10.48 -4.01
C GLY A 154 -6.07 9.13 -4.61
N LEU A 155 -6.76 8.72 -5.67
CA LEU A 155 -6.53 7.43 -6.34
C LEU A 155 -5.64 7.60 -7.57
N THR A 156 -4.73 6.64 -7.78
CA THR A 156 -4.01 6.50 -9.05
C THR A 156 -4.15 5.08 -9.59
N ILE A 157 -4.62 4.96 -10.84
CA ILE A 157 -4.61 3.72 -11.63
C ILE A 157 -3.72 3.97 -12.85
N ARG A 158 -2.60 3.25 -12.98
CA ARG A 158 -1.58 3.53 -14.00
C ARG A 158 -1.10 2.27 -14.71
N ARG A 159 -1.14 2.26 -16.06
CA ARG A 159 -0.68 1.10 -16.86
C ARG A 159 -1.36 -0.21 -16.40
N VAL A 160 -2.67 -0.17 -16.23
CA VAL A 160 -3.50 -1.32 -15.83
C VAL A 160 -4.41 -1.73 -16.98
N ARG A 161 -4.56 -3.05 -17.17
CA ARG A 161 -5.50 -3.63 -18.14
C ARG A 161 -6.60 -4.39 -17.40
N THR A 162 -7.82 -4.29 -17.91
CA THR A 162 -8.96 -5.12 -17.50
C THR A 162 -9.52 -5.79 -18.74
N TRP A 163 -9.65 -7.11 -18.73
CA TRP A 163 -9.97 -7.87 -19.94
C TRP A 163 -10.82 -9.10 -19.66
N TRP A 164 -11.94 -9.21 -20.37
CA TRP A 164 -12.66 -10.49 -20.48
C TRP A 164 -12.17 -11.23 -21.73
N THR A 165 -11.39 -12.30 -21.51
CA THR A 165 -10.66 -13.03 -22.55
C THR A 165 -11.60 -13.74 -23.52
N GLY A 166 -12.77 -14.18 -23.04
CA GLY A 166 -13.85 -14.76 -23.84
C GLY A 166 -14.56 -13.81 -24.80
N GLY A 167 -14.26 -12.50 -24.75
CA GLY A 167 -14.93 -11.48 -25.54
C GLY A 167 -16.16 -10.87 -24.82
N PRO A 168 -16.86 -9.90 -25.45
CA PRO A 168 -17.97 -9.19 -24.81
C PRO A 168 -19.21 -10.09 -24.62
N ASP A 169 -19.54 -10.42 -23.38
CA ASP A 169 -20.71 -11.23 -22.99
C ASP A 169 -21.60 -10.49 -21.98
N ALA A 170 -22.88 -10.85 -21.89
CA ALA A 170 -23.80 -10.31 -20.90
C ALA A 170 -23.57 -10.87 -19.48
N ALA A 171 -22.84 -12.00 -19.35
CA ALA A 171 -22.42 -12.59 -18.08
C ALA A 171 -21.08 -12.03 -17.55
N ASN A 172 -20.37 -11.21 -18.34
CA ASN A 172 -19.15 -10.52 -17.90
C ASN A 172 -19.49 -9.43 -16.88
N GLY A 173 -18.48 -9.02 -16.11
CA GLY A 173 -18.56 -7.81 -15.29
C GLY A 173 -18.97 -6.57 -16.08
N ALA A 174 -19.72 -5.68 -15.41
CA ALA A 174 -20.27 -4.49 -16.04
C ALA A 174 -19.20 -3.42 -16.34
N TYR A 175 -18.18 -3.31 -15.48
CA TYR A 175 -17.16 -2.27 -15.56
C TYR A 175 -15.75 -2.83 -15.35
N GLY A 176 -14.81 -2.39 -16.20
CA GLY A 176 -13.38 -2.64 -15.99
C GLY A 176 -12.81 -1.82 -14.84
N LEU A 177 -12.88 -0.49 -14.95
CA LEU A 177 -12.46 0.46 -13.91
C LEU A 177 -13.70 1.19 -13.38
N TYR A 178 -13.98 1.04 -12.08
CA TYR A 178 -15.19 1.59 -11.47
C TYR A 178 -14.90 2.34 -10.15
N PRO A 179 -14.41 3.59 -10.23
CA PRO A 179 -14.36 4.50 -9.09
C PRO A 179 -15.77 5.05 -8.79
N VAL A 180 -16.27 4.78 -7.58
CA VAL A 180 -17.61 5.16 -7.11
C VAL A 180 -17.48 6.07 -5.90
N MET A 181 -18.09 7.27 -5.96
CA MET A 181 -18.01 8.28 -4.90
C MET A 181 -16.56 8.64 -4.53
N CYS A 182 -15.66 8.66 -5.51
CA CYS A 182 -14.25 8.96 -5.33
C CYS A 182 -13.89 10.38 -5.80
N SER A 183 -12.89 11.00 -5.16
CA SER A 183 -12.34 12.32 -5.50
C SER A 183 -10.83 12.25 -5.76
N ASN A 184 -10.29 13.22 -6.50
CA ASN A 184 -8.86 13.27 -6.87
C ASN A 184 -8.38 11.94 -7.49
N VAL A 185 -8.89 11.61 -8.69
CA VAL A 185 -8.71 10.31 -9.34
C VAL A 185 -7.95 10.47 -10.65
N LEU A 186 -6.77 9.85 -10.72
CA LEU A 186 -5.93 9.75 -11.91
C LEU A 186 -6.05 8.35 -12.51
N ILE A 187 -6.41 8.25 -13.80
CA ILE A 187 -6.46 6.99 -14.55
C ILE A 187 -5.69 7.17 -15.87
N GLU A 188 -4.45 6.70 -15.91
CA GLU A 188 -3.55 6.96 -17.04
C GLU A 188 -2.98 5.68 -17.66
N HIS A 189 -2.83 5.69 -18.98
CA HIS A 189 -2.28 4.57 -19.76
C HIS A 189 -3.00 3.23 -19.56
N CYS A 190 -4.28 3.26 -19.16
CA CYS A 190 -5.05 2.06 -18.86
C CYS A 190 -5.87 1.56 -20.07
N VAL A 191 -6.21 0.27 -20.04
CA VAL A 191 -6.99 -0.42 -21.09
C VAL A 191 -8.14 -1.19 -20.47
N ALA A 192 -9.34 -1.08 -21.04
CA ALA A 192 -10.51 -1.86 -20.64
C ALA A 192 -11.13 -2.53 -21.88
N GLU A 193 -11.25 -3.85 -21.86
CA GLU A 193 -11.60 -4.68 -23.01
C GLU A 193 -12.68 -5.70 -22.63
N CYS A 194 -13.70 -5.85 -23.47
CA CYS A 194 -14.71 -6.92 -23.35
C CYS A 194 -15.66 -6.86 -22.13
N ALA A 195 -15.76 -5.73 -21.42
CA ALA A 195 -16.73 -5.54 -20.34
C ALA A 195 -18.19 -5.50 -20.87
N GLY A 196 -19.03 -6.37 -20.32
CA GLY A 196 -20.42 -6.54 -20.75
C GLY A 196 -20.60 -6.81 -22.26
N CYS A 197 -21.84 -6.75 -22.74
CA CYS A 197 -22.16 -7.05 -24.15
C CYS A 197 -21.87 -5.91 -25.16
N ARG A 198 -21.17 -4.83 -24.76
CA ARG A 198 -21.00 -3.63 -25.62
C ARG A 198 -19.60 -3.04 -25.68
N LEU A 199 -18.72 -3.29 -24.72
CA LEU A 199 -17.37 -2.72 -24.75
C LEU A 199 -16.43 -3.67 -25.48
N ALA A 200 -16.05 -3.37 -26.72
CA ALA A 200 -14.98 -4.12 -27.39
C ALA A 200 -13.60 -3.76 -26.79
N ARG A 201 -13.26 -2.46 -26.78
CA ARG A 201 -12.00 -1.92 -26.25
C ARG A 201 -12.14 -0.42 -25.99
N ALA A 202 -11.64 0.05 -24.85
CA ALA A 202 -11.38 1.45 -24.54
C ALA A 202 -9.93 1.62 -24.03
N ARG A 203 -9.30 2.74 -24.39
CA ARG A 203 -8.09 3.23 -23.72
C ARG A 203 -8.48 4.41 -22.86
N VAL A 204 -8.07 4.40 -21.60
CA VAL A 204 -8.42 5.45 -20.63
C VAL A 204 -7.20 6.32 -20.39
N TYR A 205 -7.38 7.61 -20.69
CA TYR A 205 -6.45 8.69 -20.42
C TYR A 205 -7.25 9.80 -19.74
N ALA A 206 -7.34 9.75 -18.42
CA ALA A 206 -8.08 10.70 -17.60
C ALA A 206 -7.21 11.19 -16.44
N ALA A 207 -6.98 12.50 -16.39
CA ALA A 207 -6.49 13.22 -15.23
C ALA A 207 -7.53 14.30 -14.92
N ASN A 208 -7.99 14.35 -13.66
CA ASN A 208 -8.87 15.38 -13.11
C ASN A 208 -8.09 16.19 -12.07
#